data_AF-A0A7S0KYU2-F1
#
_entry.id   AF-A0A7S0KYU2-F1
#
_cell.length_a   1.000
_cell.length_b   1.000
_cell.length_c   1.000
_cell.angle_alpha   90.00
_cell.angle_beta   90.00
_cell.angle_gamma   90.00
#
_symmetry.space_group_name_H-M   'P 1'
#
loop_
_entity.id
_entity.type
_entity.pdbx_description
1 polymer ?
#
loop_
_entity_poly.entity_id
_entity_poly.type
_entity_poly.pdbx_seq_one_letter_code
_entity_poly.pdbx_strand_id
1 'polypeptide(L)'
;EPIYDTAMYVHSKYTLAFPQNPGKLQQIAINKFLDGTRPTLFSDEATSTLGWQIYPNGFIGENVDMVPDLCEDVLVTLSTDTAHHLLELPSAAAIKLFKKCLGDGNGNTADNVDVYNWDFGDIYNPHLIKLVDATQDTSIATTDNSGDTDIDYALSRYPISNLCADSSVATCHARNPPGFFAVTYFDGTDFRVFSRAAKDYSTSTQFYVYTTKGHLQMVNEESAAFTTSAQDTASNRISRYYSNIVHLTNSSEVHDGYLGNVDCETTTVGVNGALDCLSKNDYVMVLSTTSSAHNAADLAANPVYPNLYQVKKISREPKSDDFDPALEDSDALRYQVVLDYSMNTNFVWADGKASATDTSGTFYKFYPPAAANQYEYAGECSHRGLCNTKTGLCECFPGYASDNCGEVCNTSM
;
A
#
# COMPACT_ATOMS: atom_id res chain seq x y z
N GLU A 1 -6.86 -9.16 11.82
CA GLU A 1 -5.70 -9.74 12.54
C GLU A 1 -5.57 -9.08 13.90
N PRO A 2 -5.19 -9.80 14.97
CA PRO A 2 -5.14 -9.20 16.28
C PRO A 2 -3.90 -8.30 16.37
N ILE A 3 -4.12 -6.99 16.25
CA ILE A 3 -3.20 -6.00 16.81
C ILE A 3 -3.46 -6.02 18.30
N TYR A 4 -2.73 -6.86 19.03
CA TYR A 4 -2.63 -6.71 20.48
C TYR A 4 -1.20 -6.99 20.88
N ASP A 5 -0.38 -5.94 20.76
CA ASP A 5 0.51 -5.67 21.86
C ASP A 5 -0.37 -5.53 23.12
N THR A 6 -0.03 -6.23 24.20
CA THR A 6 -0.77 -6.15 25.47
C THR A 6 -0.82 -4.71 26.03
N ALA A 7 -0.02 -3.79 25.48
CA ALA A 7 -0.02 -2.37 25.78
C ALA A 7 -1.02 -1.50 24.98
N MET A 8 -1.71 -2.02 23.95
CA MET A 8 -2.62 -1.22 23.10
C MET A 8 -4.04 -1.81 23.05
N TYR A 9 -5.03 -1.04 23.53
CA TYR A 9 -6.45 -1.38 23.41
C TYR A 9 -7.11 -0.56 22.29
N VAL A 10 -7.67 -1.24 21.29
CA VAL A 10 -8.45 -0.59 20.23
C VAL A 10 -9.87 -0.34 20.75
N HIS A 11 -10.16 0.89 21.15
CA HIS A 11 -11.50 1.28 21.59
C HIS A 11 -12.50 1.38 20.43
N SER A 12 -12.09 1.96 19.30
CA SER A 12 -12.96 2.15 18.13
C SER A 12 -12.18 2.11 16.83
N LYS A 13 -12.81 1.56 15.78
CA LYS A 13 -12.28 1.51 14.42
C LYS A 13 -13.36 1.97 13.45
N TYR A 14 -13.00 2.89 12.57
CA TYR A 14 -13.86 3.40 11.51
C TYR A 14 -13.21 3.13 10.16
N THR A 15 -14.01 2.76 9.17
CA THR A 15 -13.58 2.61 7.78
C THR A 15 -14.24 3.71 6.96
N LEU A 16 -13.44 4.55 6.31
CA LEU A 16 -13.93 5.52 5.34
C LEU A 16 -13.91 4.85 3.97
N ALA A 17 -15.08 4.68 3.37
CA ALA A 17 -15.23 4.12 2.04
C ALA A 17 -15.70 5.22 1.08
N PHE A 18 -15.00 5.36 -0.04
CA PHE A 18 -15.42 6.25 -1.13
C PHE A 18 -16.10 5.41 -2.21
N PRO A 19 -17.28 5.82 -2.71
CA PRO A 19 -18.04 5.03 -3.68
C PRO A 19 -17.39 4.98 -5.07
N GLN A 20 -16.46 5.90 -5.34
CA GLN A 20 -15.65 5.99 -6.56
C GLN A 20 -14.25 6.45 -6.18
N ASN A 21 -13.29 6.32 -7.10
CA ASN A 21 -11.94 6.86 -6.91
C ASN A 21 -12.01 8.39 -6.72
N PRO A 22 -11.68 8.92 -5.52
CA PRO A 22 -11.76 10.35 -5.25
C PRO A 22 -10.55 11.12 -5.79
N GLY A 23 -9.63 10.45 -6.50
CA GLY A 23 -8.31 10.98 -6.81
C GLY A 23 -7.35 10.89 -5.63
N LYS A 24 -6.13 11.39 -5.81
CA LYS A 24 -5.11 11.40 -4.75
C LYS A 24 -5.53 12.36 -3.63
N LEU A 25 -5.78 11.79 -2.45
CA LEU A 25 -6.12 12.55 -1.25
C LEU A 25 -4.87 13.01 -0.49
N GLN A 26 -5.05 13.94 0.44
CA GLN A 26 -4.05 14.16 1.48
C GLN A 26 -4.27 13.15 2.61
N GLN A 27 -3.22 12.90 3.40
CA GLN A 27 -3.33 12.13 4.63
C GLN A 27 -4.42 12.76 5.53
N ILE A 28 -5.47 12.00 5.79
CA ILE A 28 -6.58 12.44 6.64
C ILE A 28 -6.04 12.66 8.06
N ALA A 29 -6.50 13.74 8.70
CA ALA A 29 -6.14 14.10 10.06
C ALA A 29 -7.38 14.27 10.93
N ILE A 30 -7.29 13.88 12.20
CA ILE A 30 -8.34 14.13 13.19
C ILE A 30 -8.16 15.53 13.79
N ASN A 31 -9.18 16.36 13.69
CA ASN A 31 -9.25 17.62 14.41
C ASN A 31 -9.80 17.38 15.84
N LYS A 32 -8.92 17.43 16.85
CA LYS A 32 -9.26 17.30 18.29
C LYS A 32 -10.03 18.49 18.86
N PHE A 33 -10.02 19.62 18.17
CA PHE A 33 -10.31 20.94 18.72
C PHE A 33 -11.37 21.65 17.90
N LEU A 34 -12.40 20.90 17.48
CA LEU A 34 -13.43 21.37 16.54
C LEU A 34 -14.11 22.68 17.01
N ASP A 35 -14.19 22.93 18.32
CA ASP A 35 -14.84 24.09 18.93
C ASP A 35 -13.89 25.13 19.57
N GLY A 36 -12.57 25.00 19.41
CA GLY A 36 -11.59 25.93 19.97
C GLY A 36 -10.55 25.26 20.88
N THR A 37 -10.44 25.67 22.15
CA THR A 37 -9.33 25.25 23.03
C THR A 37 -9.56 23.93 23.78
N ARG A 38 -10.77 23.37 23.77
CA ARG A 38 -11.09 22.15 24.54
C ARG A 38 -10.96 20.93 23.64
N PRO A 39 -10.19 19.90 24.03
CA PRO A 39 -10.15 18.68 23.25
C PRO A 39 -11.49 17.96 23.36
N THR A 40 -12.12 17.67 22.23
CA THR A 40 -13.36 16.88 22.15
C THR A 40 -13.07 15.38 22.17
N LEU A 41 -11.81 14.99 22.00
CA LEU A 41 -11.32 13.62 22.00
C LEU A 41 -10.18 13.47 23.02
N PHE A 42 -10.48 12.84 24.17
CA PHE A 42 -9.55 12.64 25.28
C PHE A 42 -9.81 11.31 26.00
N SER A 43 -8.82 10.84 26.77
CA SER A 43 -8.93 9.71 27.70
C SER A 43 -9.24 10.26 29.10
N ASP A 44 -10.18 9.67 29.82
CA ASP A 44 -10.46 9.94 31.24
C ASP A 44 -9.76 8.96 32.19
N GLU A 45 -9.02 7.99 31.65
CA GLU A 45 -8.27 7.01 32.42
C GLU A 45 -6.99 7.61 33.02
N ALA A 46 -6.68 7.24 34.26
CA ALA A 46 -5.55 7.81 35.01
C ALA A 46 -4.16 7.44 34.44
N THR A 47 -4.05 6.33 33.72
CA THR A 47 -2.77 5.78 33.23
C THR A 47 -2.71 5.59 31.72
N SER A 48 -3.84 5.76 31.01
CA SER A 48 -3.93 5.45 29.59
C SER A 48 -3.95 6.74 28.77
N THR A 49 -3.14 6.74 27.71
CA THR A 49 -3.10 7.85 26.75
C THR A 49 -3.88 7.48 25.50
N LEU A 50 -4.64 8.44 24.98
CA LEU A 50 -5.38 8.24 23.74
C LEU A 50 -4.48 8.54 22.54
N GLY A 51 -4.33 7.53 21.68
CA GLY A 51 -3.70 7.66 20.37
C GLY A 51 -4.69 7.30 19.25
N TRP A 52 -4.28 7.57 18.02
CA TRP A 52 -5.00 7.15 16.83
C TRP A 52 -4.04 6.92 15.69
N GLN A 53 -4.50 6.14 14.74
CA GLN A 53 -3.81 5.89 13.50
C GLN A 53 -4.82 6.08 12.37
N ILE A 54 -4.39 6.74 11.31
CA ILE A 54 -5.17 6.96 10.11
C ILE A 54 -4.30 6.50 8.98
N TYR A 55 -4.72 5.50 8.22
CA TYR A 55 -3.90 4.92 7.17
C TYR A 55 -4.80 4.33 6.08
N PRO A 56 -4.38 4.40 4.81
CA PRO A 56 -5.06 3.70 3.74
C PRO A 56 -4.85 2.19 3.86
N ASN A 57 -5.92 1.40 3.77
CA ASN A 57 -5.87 -0.05 4.01
C ASN A 57 -5.63 -0.88 2.74
N GLY A 58 -4.89 -0.37 1.74
CA GLY A 58 -4.69 -1.04 0.45
C GLY A 58 -5.44 -0.41 -0.72
N PHE A 59 -6.37 0.48 -0.42
CA PHE A 59 -7.19 1.17 -1.39
C PHE A 59 -6.95 2.67 -1.25
N ILE A 60 -6.21 3.23 -2.19
CA ILE A 60 -5.87 4.66 -2.23
C ILE A 60 -6.48 5.23 -3.50
N GLY A 61 -7.07 6.43 -3.39
CA GLY A 61 -7.45 7.17 -4.58
C GLY A 61 -6.22 7.61 -5.37
N GLU A 62 -6.28 7.49 -6.68
CA GLU A 62 -5.19 7.82 -7.60
C GLU A 62 -5.69 8.76 -8.70
N ASN A 63 -4.91 9.78 -9.04
CA ASN A 63 -5.20 10.62 -10.21
C ASN A 63 -4.76 9.90 -11.51
N VAL A 64 -3.66 9.16 -11.41
CA VAL A 64 -3.01 8.47 -12.51
C VAL A 64 -2.83 7.01 -12.12
N ASP A 65 -3.44 6.13 -12.89
CA ASP A 65 -3.25 4.69 -12.81
C ASP A 65 -1.94 4.34 -13.53
N MET A 66 -0.99 3.84 -12.74
CA MET A 66 0.34 3.42 -13.20
C MET A 66 0.41 1.92 -13.50
N VAL A 67 -0.69 1.18 -13.30
CA VAL A 67 -0.84 -0.25 -13.61
C VAL A 67 -2.13 -0.47 -14.42
N PRO A 68 -2.26 0.13 -15.62
CA PRO A 68 -3.51 0.14 -16.38
C PRO A 68 -3.64 -0.99 -17.42
N ASP A 69 -2.59 -1.77 -17.65
CA ASP A 69 -2.54 -2.69 -18.79
C ASP A 69 -3.32 -3.99 -18.46
N LEU A 70 -4.55 -4.13 -18.94
CA LEU A 70 -5.35 -5.34 -18.72
C LEU A 70 -4.72 -6.55 -19.42
N CYS A 71 -4.50 -7.62 -18.66
CA CYS A 71 -4.15 -8.94 -19.19
C CYS A 71 -5.40 -9.59 -19.79
N GLU A 72 -5.71 -9.29 -21.06
CA GLU A 72 -6.85 -9.87 -21.75
C GLU A 72 -6.83 -11.41 -21.70
N ASP A 73 -8.01 -12.00 -21.46
CA ASP A 73 -8.23 -13.45 -21.34
C ASP A 73 -7.42 -14.16 -20.22
N VAL A 74 -6.88 -13.40 -19.27
CA VAL A 74 -6.24 -13.94 -18.06
C VAL A 74 -7.13 -13.69 -16.84
N LEU A 75 -7.59 -14.78 -16.24
CA LEU A 75 -8.20 -14.78 -14.92
C LEU A 75 -7.32 -15.56 -13.96
N VAL A 76 -7.16 -15.03 -12.75
CA VAL A 76 -6.40 -15.67 -11.68
C VAL A 76 -7.29 -15.90 -10.47
N THR A 77 -6.99 -16.93 -9.70
CA THR A 77 -7.54 -17.15 -8.36
C THR A 77 -6.43 -17.00 -7.34
N LEU A 78 -6.79 -16.67 -6.10
CA LEU A 78 -5.86 -16.58 -4.99
C LEU A 78 -5.90 -17.86 -4.18
N SER A 79 -4.72 -18.40 -3.84
CA SER A 79 -4.60 -19.56 -2.95
C SER A 79 -3.42 -19.41 -2.00
N THR A 80 -3.29 -20.38 -1.09
CA THR A 80 -2.24 -20.41 -0.08
C THR A 80 -1.70 -21.83 0.04
N ASP A 81 -0.39 -21.95 0.24
CA ASP A 81 0.22 -23.18 0.76
C ASP A 81 0.68 -22.98 2.22
N THR A 82 1.48 -23.90 2.76
CA THR A 82 1.95 -23.85 4.15
C THR A 82 2.77 -22.61 4.48
N ALA A 83 3.38 -21.95 3.50
CA ALA A 83 4.33 -20.85 3.71
C ALA A 83 4.14 -19.63 2.78
N HIS A 84 3.29 -19.71 1.75
CA HIS A 84 3.21 -18.70 0.70
C HIS A 84 1.76 -18.45 0.26
N HIS A 85 1.57 -17.28 -0.35
CA HIS A 85 0.39 -16.95 -1.13
C HIS A 85 0.70 -17.05 -2.62
N LEU A 86 -0.30 -17.42 -3.40
CA LEU A 86 -0.12 -17.87 -4.78
C LEU A 86 -1.16 -17.23 -5.71
N LEU A 87 -0.76 -16.99 -6.96
CA LEU A 87 -1.68 -16.81 -8.07
C LEU A 87 -1.84 -18.13 -8.80
N GLU A 88 -3.07 -18.63 -8.85
CA GLU A 88 -3.43 -19.81 -9.61
C GLU A 88 -4.05 -19.43 -10.95
N LEU A 89 -3.59 -20.11 -12.00
CA LEU A 89 -4.10 -19.95 -13.35
C LEU A 89 -4.80 -21.24 -13.79
N PRO A 90 -5.94 -21.14 -14.50
CA PRO A 90 -6.80 -22.29 -14.77
C PRO A 90 -6.23 -23.28 -15.80
N SER A 91 -5.18 -22.90 -16.55
CA SER A 91 -4.59 -23.76 -17.58
C SER A 91 -3.18 -23.35 -17.95
N ALA A 92 -2.43 -24.26 -18.58
CA ALA A 92 -1.12 -23.96 -19.17
C ALA A 92 -1.18 -22.88 -20.26
N ALA A 93 -2.32 -22.71 -20.93
CA ALA A 93 -2.51 -21.62 -21.90
C ALA A 93 -2.62 -20.26 -21.17
N ALA A 94 -3.39 -20.20 -20.08
CA ALA A 94 -3.50 -19.00 -19.25
C ALA A 94 -2.15 -18.60 -18.66
N ILE A 95 -1.34 -19.57 -18.19
CA ILE A 95 0.03 -19.31 -17.71
C ILE A 95 0.88 -18.63 -18.79
N LYS A 96 0.80 -19.08 -20.04
CA LYS A 96 1.56 -18.48 -21.15
C LYS A 96 1.11 -17.07 -21.48
N LEU A 97 -0.20 -16.82 -21.47
CA LEU A 97 -0.76 -15.48 -21.67
C LEU A 97 -0.32 -14.55 -20.55
N PHE A 98 -0.39 -15.02 -19.31
CA PHE A 98 -0.01 -14.23 -18.15
C PHE A 98 1.48 -13.86 -18.17
N LYS A 99 2.37 -14.80 -18.46
CA LYS A 99 3.81 -14.54 -18.67
C LYS A 99 4.06 -13.43 -19.68
N LYS A 100 3.40 -13.52 -20.84
CA LYS A 100 3.49 -12.48 -21.89
C LYS A 100 2.98 -11.12 -21.40
N CYS A 101 1.95 -11.08 -20.56
CA CYS A 101 1.39 -9.83 -20.07
C CYS A 101 2.23 -9.17 -18.96
N LEU A 102 2.95 -9.96 -18.15
CA LEU A 102 3.90 -9.44 -17.17
C LEU A 102 5.04 -8.69 -17.88
N GLY A 103 5.62 -9.30 -18.91
CA GLY A 103 6.68 -8.65 -19.69
C GLY A 103 7.94 -8.41 -18.86
N ASP A 104 8.54 -7.22 -19.03
CA ASP A 104 9.79 -6.78 -18.41
C ASP A 104 9.60 -6.45 -16.92
N GLY A 105 10.44 -7.03 -16.06
CA GLY A 105 10.31 -6.95 -14.61
C GLY A 105 11.38 -6.11 -13.91
N ASN A 106 12.45 -5.72 -14.62
CA ASN A 106 13.63 -5.06 -14.03
C ASN A 106 14.13 -3.83 -14.84
N GLY A 107 13.45 -3.44 -15.92
CA GLY A 107 13.86 -2.35 -16.79
C GLY A 107 14.87 -2.73 -17.88
N ASN A 108 15.27 -3.99 -18.00
CA ASN A 108 16.27 -4.48 -18.93
C ASN A 108 15.70 -5.48 -19.95
N THR A 109 15.04 -4.96 -20.97
CA THR A 109 14.38 -5.83 -21.96
C THR A 109 15.28 -6.83 -22.71
N ALA A 110 16.60 -6.68 -22.64
CA ALA A 110 17.57 -7.55 -23.30
C ALA A 110 17.82 -8.88 -22.57
N ASP A 111 17.49 -9.00 -21.28
CA ASP A 111 17.63 -10.24 -20.51
C ASP A 111 16.32 -11.03 -20.34
N ASN A 112 15.21 -10.47 -20.81
CA ASN A 112 13.93 -11.16 -20.97
C ASN A 112 14.11 -12.56 -21.56
N VAL A 113 13.40 -13.51 -20.96
CA VAL A 113 13.50 -14.93 -21.28
C VAL A 113 12.33 -15.42 -22.12
N ASP A 114 12.48 -16.67 -22.57
CA ASP A 114 11.44 -17.43 -23.27
C ASP A 114 10.99 -16.78 -24.60
N VAL A 115 10.16 -17.47 -25.36
CA VAL A 115 9.54 -16.94 -26.59
C VAL A 115 8.53 -15.81 -26.32
N TYR A 116 8.15 -15.62 -25.05
CA TYR A 116 7.19 -14.59 -24.64
C TYR A 116 7.84 -13.25 -24.28
N ASN A 117 9.18 -13.19 -24.21
CA ASN A 117 9.94 -11.98 -23.88
C ASN A 117 9.46 -11.34 -22.57
N TRP A 118 9.64 -12.08 -21.47
CA TRP A 118 9.19 -11.72 -20.13
C TRP A 118 10.26 -12.06 -19.09
N ASP A 119 10.12 -11.53 -17.88
CA ASP A 119 10.99 -11.83 -16.75
C ASP A 119 10.31 -12.74 -15.74
N PHE A 120 11.05 -13.70 -15.19
CA PHE A 120 10.60 -14.47 -14.02
C PHE A 120 10.25 -13.55 -12.85
N GLY A 121 10.95 -12.41 -12.76
CA GLY A 121 11.07 -11.64 -11.54
C GLY A 121 11.80 -12.43 -10.46
N ASP A 122 12.14 -11.76 -9.38
CA ASP A 122 12.68 -12.39 -8.18
C ASP A 122 12.35 -11.53 -6.97
N ILE A 123 12.99 -11.82 -5.84
CA ILE A 123 12.80 -11.02 -4.63
C ILE A 123 13.40 -9.62 -4.76
N TYR A 124 14.30 -9.35 -5.70
CA TYR A 124 14.90 -8.04 -5.90
C TYR A 124 14.11 -7.21 -6.91
N ASN A 125 13.60 -7.86 -7.96
CA ASN A 125 12.83 -7.26 -9.05
C ASN A 125 11.51 -8.03 -9.27
N PRO A 126 10.56 -7.96 -8.34
CA PRO A 126 9.27 -8.59 -8.52
C PRO A 126 8.38 -7.77 -9.46
N HIS A 127 7.37 -8.41 -10.04
CA HIS A 127 6.36 -7.75 -10.84
C HIS A 127 5.30 -7.07 -9.96
N LEU A 128 4.96 -5.82 -10.31
CA LEU A 128 3.79 -5.14 -9.75
C LEU A 128 2.58 -5.42 -10.63
N ILE A 129 1.50 -5.93 -10.02
CA ILE A 129 0.21 -6.12 -10.67
C ILE A 129 -0.90 -5.47 -9.85
N LYS A 130 -2.06 -5.28 -10.48
CA LYS A 130 -3.29 -4.88 -9.82
C LYS A 130 -4.38 -5.91 -10.07
N LEU A 131 -5.01 -6.38 -9.00
CA LEU A 131 -6.09 -7.36 -9.04
C LEU A 131 -7.43 -6.68 -8.82
N VAL A 132 -8.38 -6.95 -9.70
CA VAL A 132 -9.76 -6.45 -9.62
C VAL A 132 -10.68 -7.66 -9.55
N ASP A 133 -11.52 -7.73 -8.51
CA ASP A 133 -12.43 -8.84 -8.29
C ASP A 133 -13.42 -8.97 -9.46
N ALA A 134 -13.29 -10.05 -10.24
CA ALA A 134 -14.15 -10.35 -11.38
C ALA A 134 -15.45 -11.02 -10.94
N THR A 135 -15.51 -11.50 -9.70
CA THR A 135 -16.72 -12.06 -9.10
C THR A 135 -17.57 -11.01 -8.46
N GLN A 136 -17.11 -9.75 -8.36
CA GLN A 136 -17.93 -8.58 -8.04
C GLN A 136 -18.95 -8.22 -9.14
N ASP A 137 -19.47 -9.26 -9.84
CA ASP A 137 -20.73 -9.34 -10.61
C ASP A 137 -21.84 -10.39 -10.09
N THR A 138 -22.84 -10.07 -9.21
CA THR A 138 -24.19 -10.69 -8.79
C THR A 138 -24.89 -10.40 -7.39
N SER A 139 -25.79 -9.41 -7.23
CA SER A 139 -26.88 -9.38 -6.22
C SER A 139 -27.97 -8.38 -6.61
N ILE A 140 -29.20 -8.87 -6.70
CA ILE A 140 -30.35 -8.28 -7.40
C ILE A 140 -31.40 -7.67 -6.45
N ALA A 141 -31.17 -7.69 -5.14
CA ALA A 141 -32.23 -7.43 -4.16
C ALA A 141 -31.74 -6.58 -2.99
N THR A 142 -32.50 -5.56 -2.64
CA THR A 142 -32.40 -4.84 -1.36
C THR A 142 -33.65 -5.11 -0.54
N THR A 143 -33.50 -5.36 0.77
CA THR A 143 -34.64 -5.49 1.69
C THR A 143 -34.66 -4.26 2.58
N ASP A 144 -35.77 -3.53 2.56
CA ASP A 144 -35.92 -2.36 3.41
C ASP A 144 -36.24 -2.74 4.87
N ASN A 145 -36.25 -1.77 5.77
CA ASN A 145 -36.56 -1.97 7.20
C ASN A 145 -38.03 -2.40 7.45
N SER A 146 -38.85 -2.45 6.41
CA SER A 146 -40.24 -2.89 6.43
C SER A 146 -40.38 -4.38 6.04
N GLY A 147 -39.28 -5.02 5.62
CA GLY A 147 -39.27 -6.38 5.11
C GLY A 147 -39.69 -6.50 3.64
N ASP A 148 -39.82 -5.38 2.93
CA ASP A 148 -40.12 -5.37 1.50
C ASP A 148 -38.84 -5.59 0.70
N THR A 149 -38.92 -6.47 -0.30
CA THR A 149 -37.76 -6.90 -1.09
C THR A 149 -37.87 -6.26 -2.47
N ASP A 150 -37.10 -5.21 -2.72
CA ASP A 150 -37.08 -4.55 -4.03
C ASP A 150 -36.04 -5.24 -4.93
N ILE A 151 -36.53 -5.78 -6.06
CA ILE A 151 -35.74 -6.55 -7.02
C ILE A 151 -35.49 -5.66 -8.24
N ASP A 152 -34.31 -5.05 -8.30
CA ASP A 152 -33.88 -4.33 -9.50
C ASP A 152 -33.29 -5.31 -10.51
N TYR A 153 -34.11 -5.72 -11.49
CA TYR A 153 -33.70 -6.62 -12.57
C TYR A 153 -32.62 -6.02 -13.49
N ALA A 154 -32.30 -4.72 -13.41
CA ALA A 154 -31.13 -4.14 -14.07
C ALA A 154 -29.82 -4.36 -13.28
N LEU A 155 -29.91 -4.72 -11.99
CA LEU A 155 -28.78 -5.01 -11.08
C LEU A 155 -28.53 -6.51 -10.88
N SER A 156 -29.19 -7.38 -11.66
CA SER A 156 -29.06 -8.85 -11.62
C SER A 156 -27.67 -9.42 -11.98
N ARG A 157 -26.67 -8.54 -12.07
CA ARG A 157 -25.30 -8.82 -12.51
C ARG A 157 -24.22 -8.33 -11.53
N TYR A 158 -24.48 -7.82 -10.29
CA TYR A 158 -23.43 -7.23 -9.38
C TYR A 158 -23.47 -7.55 -7.83
N PRO A 159 -22.52 -8.25 -7.13
CA PRO A 159 -22.58 -8.95 -5.85
C PRO A 159 -21.86 -8.14 -4.78
N ILE A 160 -21.75 -8.78 -3.63
CA ILE A 160 -21.52 -8.17 -2.35
C ILE A 160 -20.07 -8.44 -1.96
N SER A 161 -19.30 -7.39 -1.70
CA SER A 161 -17.95 -7.54 -1.15
C SER A 161 -18.00 -7.82 0.36
N ASN A 162 -17.08 -8.66 0.85
CA ASN A 162 -16.93 -8.96 2.29
C ASN A 162 -16.54 -7.74 3.15
N LEU A 163 -16.13 -6.62 2.53
CA LEU A 163 -15.89 -5.34 3.22
C LEU A 163 -17.17 -4.74 3.82
N CYS A 164 -18.34 -5.29 3.46
CA CYS A 164 -19.66 -4.75 3.78
C CYS A 164 -20.54 -5.75 4.56
N ALA A 165 -19.95 -6.82 5.10
CA ALA A 165 -20.67 -7.93 5.71
C ALA A 165 -21.26 -7.64 7.11
N ASP A 166 -21.19 -6.40 7.61
CA ASP A 166 -21.96 -6.02 8.80
C ASP A 166 -23.39 -5.63 8.36
N SER A 167 -24.34 -6.46 8.81
CA SER A 167 -25.78 -6.46 8.54
C SER A 167 -26.56 -5.16 8.79
N SER A 168 -25.89 -4.04 9.07
CA SER A 168 -26.51 -2.75 9.41
C SER A 168 -26.36 -1.65 8.36
N VAL A 169 -25.64 -1.88 7.26
CA VAL A 169 -25.45 -0.87 6.20
C VAL A 169 -25.89 -1.41 4.83
N ALA A 170 -27.13 -1.14 4.46
CA ALA A 170 -27.79 -1.64 3.25
C ALA A 170 -27.34 -0.98 1.92
N THR A 171 -26.18 -0.31 1.85
CA THR A 171 -25.87 0.61 0.72
C THR A 171 -24.51 0.43 0.05
N CYS A 172 -23.77 -0.64 0.30
CA CYS A 172 -22.45 -0.81 -0.34
C CYS A 172 -22.53 -1.65 -1.62
N HIS A 173 -23.07 -1.07 -2.69
CA HIS A 173 -22.94 -1.62 -4.05
C HIS A 173 -21.81 -0.89 -4.78
N ALA A 174 -20.71 -1.60 -5.11
CA ALA A 174 -19.65 -1.06 -5.95
C ALA A 174 -19.82 -1.56 -7.40
N ARG A 175 -20.30 -0.70 -8.31
CA ARG A 175 -20.38 -1.03 -9.76
C ARG A 175 -19.01 -1.17 -10.43
N ASN A 176 -17.96 -0.66 -9.78
CA ASN A 176 -16.56 -0.80 -10.17
C ASN A 176 -15.80 -1.18 -8.90
N PRO A 177 -15.59 -2.48 -8.63
CA PRO A 177 -14.84 -2.91 -7.46
C PRO A 177 -13.44 -2.29 -7.48
N PRO A 178 -12.96 -1.69 -6.38
CA PRO A 178 -11.63 -1.11 -6.37
C PRO A 178 -10.60 -2.22 -6.51
N GLY A 179 -9.62 -2.01 -7.40
CA GLY A 179 -8.47 -2.90 -7.49
C GLY A 179 -7.53 -2.70 -6.31
N PHE A 180 -6.74 -3.73 -6.00
CA PHE A 180 -5.64 -3.63 -5.06
C PHE A 180 -4.34 -4.10 -5.70
N PHE A 181 -3.23 -3.55 -5.24
CA PHE A 181 -1.91 -3.96 -5.72
C PHE A 181 -1.52 -5.32 -5.14
N ALA A 182 -0.87 -6.13 -5.96
CA ALA A 182 -0.18 -7.34 -5.53
C ALA A 182 1.21 -7.35 -6.18
N VAL A 183 2.18 -7.89 -5.46
CA VAL A 183 3.56 -8.00 -5.92
C VAL A 183 3.88 -9.48 -6.06
N THR A 184 4.32 -9.90 -7.24
CA THR A 184 4.46 -11.30 -7.61
C THR A 184 5.76 -11.60 -8.34
N TYR A 185 6.25 -12.83 -8.19
CA TYR A 185 7.38 -13.36 -8.96
C TYR A 185 7.13 -14.85 -9.23
N PHE A 186 7.79 -15.39 -10.26
CA PHE A 186 7.70 -16.79 -10.62
C PHE A 186 8.91 -17.55 -10.09
N ASP A 187 8.70 -18.51 -9.19
CA ASP A 187 9.79 -19.28 -8.56
C ASP A 187 10.33 -20.44 -9.42
N GLY A 188 9.84 -20.54 -10.66
CA GLY A 188 10.11 -21.65 -11.58
C GLY A 188 8.97 -22.67 -11.66
N THR A 189 8.09 -22.71 -10.66
CA THR A 189 6.93 -23.60 -10.58
C THR A 189 5.63 -22.81 -10.47
N ASP A 190 5.56 -21.89 -9.52
CA ASP A 190 4.35 -21.17 -9.14
C ASP A 190 4.58 -19.65 -9.11
N PHE A 191 3.49 -18.89 -9.28
CA PHE A 191 3.49 -17.44 -9.06
C PHE A 191 3.27 -17.15 -7.58
N ARG A 192 4.32 -16.73 -6.90
CA ARG A 192 4.31 -16.34 -5.49
C ARG A 192 3.85 -14.90 -5.34
N VAL A 193 3.17 -14.58 -4.25
CA VAL A 193 2.67 -13.22 -3.97
C VAL A 193 3.12 -12.77 -2.60
N PHE A 194 3.63 -11.54 -2.51
CA PHE A 194 4.09 -10.96 -1.25
C PHE A 194 2.96 -10.49 -0.33
N SER A 195 1.80 -10.19 -0.91
CA SER A 195 0.60 -9.74 -0.20
C SER A 195 -0.23 -10.89 0.34
N ARG A 196 -1.04 -10.63 1.38
CA ARG A 196 -1.88 -11.65 2.02
C ARG A 196 -3.35 -11.64 1.60
N ALA A 197 -3.67 -11.07 0.44
CA ALA A 197 -5.05 -10.91 -0.03
C ALA A 197 -5.88 -12.22 -0.03
N ALA A 198 -5.25 -13.38 -0.26
CA ALA A 198 -5.93 -14.69 -0.23
C ALA A 198 -6.62 -15.02 1.13
N LYS A 199 -6.28 -14.32 2.22
CA LYS A 199 -6.98 -14.45 3.52
C LYS A 199 -8.42 -13.97 3.47
N ASP A 200 -8.71 -12.98 2.62
CA ASP A 200 -9.99 -12.27 2.61
C ASP A 200 -10.93 -12.75 1.48
N TYR A 201 -10.43 -13.62 0.60
CA TYR A 201 -11.15 -14.12 -0.57
C TYR A 201 -11.23 -15.65 -0.60
N SER A 202 -12.33 -16.19 -1.13
CA SER A 202 -12.46 -17.62 -1.42
C SER A 202 -11.47 -18.03 -2.52
N THR A 203 -10.99 -19.27 -2.49
CA THR A 203 -10.15 -19.84 -3.56
C THR A 203 -10.88 -19.95 -4.92
N SER A 204 -12.20 -19.81 -4.92
CA SER A 204 -13.01 -19.73 -6.15
C SER A 204 -13.16 -18.30 -6.70
N THR A 205 -12.68 -17.28 -5.97
CA THR A 205 -12.80 -15.87 -6.39
C THR A 205 -11.85 -15.62 -7.53
N GLN A 206 -12.40 -15.23 -8.68
CA GLN A 206 -11.64 -14.88 -9.87
C GLN A 206 -11.33 -13.38 -9.90
N PHE A 207 -10.14 -13.03 -10.39
CA PHE A 207 -9.68 -11.66 -10.54
C PHE A 207 -9.25 -11.38 -11.97
N TYR A 208 -9.61 -10.20 -12.47
CA TYR A 208 -8.94 -9.58 -13.59
C TYR A 208 -7.56 -9.10 -13.15
N VAL A 209 -6.57 -9.27 -14.01
CA VAL A 209 -5.19 -8.85 -13.74
C VAL A 209 -4.83 -7.68 -14.63
N TYR A 210 -4.30 -6.64 -14.02
CA TYR A 210 -3.70 -5.52 -14.70
C TYR A 210 -2.20 -5.50 -14.40
N THR A 211 -1.39 -5.22 -15.42
CA THR A 211 0.06 -5.11 -15.34
C THR A 211 0.51 -3.69 -15.68
N THR A 212 1.82 -3.49 -15.66
CA THR A 212 2.45 -2.22 -15.97
C THR A 212 3.72 -2.47 -16.76
N LYS A 213 4.13 -1.48 -17.55
CA LYS A 213 5.49 -1.42 -18.15
C LYS A 213 6.52 -0.79 -17.20
N GLY A 214 6.09 -0.37 -16.01
CA GLY A 214 6.99 0.00 -14.92
C GLY A 214 7.55 -1.25 -14.25
N HIS A 215 8.55 -1.06 -13.40
CA HIS A 215 9.18 -2.17 -12.66
C HIS A 215 9.45 -1.79 -11.22
N LEU A 216 9.54 -2.80 -10.35
CA LEU A 216 9.99 -2.65 -8.97
C LEU A 216 11.45 -3.06 -8.87
N GLN A 217 12.24 -2.29 -8.13
CA GLN A 217 13.63 -2.58 -7.80
C GLN A 217 13.79 -2.43 -6.28
N MET A 218 14.23 -3.49 -5.61
CA MET A 218 14.66 -3.43 -4.21
C MET A 218 15.76 -2.37 -4.10
N VAL A 219 15.66 -1.50 -3.09
CA VAL A 219 16.62 -0.39 -2.93
C VAL A 219 17.91 -0.88 -2.31
N ASN A 220 17.83 -1.63 -1.23
CA ASN A 220 19.01 -2.11 -0.52
C ASN A 220 18.67 -3.39 0.26
N GLU A 221 19.43 -4.46 0.02
CA GLU A 221 19.26 -5.77 0.68
C GLU A 221 19.58 -5.71 2.18
N GLU A 222 20.44 -4.78 2.54
CA GLU A 222 21.11 -4.69 3.86
C GLU A 222 20.57 -3.54 4.71
N SER A 223 19.48 -2.91 4.26
CA SER A 223 18.76 -1.87 4.97
C SER A 223 17.39 -2.38 5.43
N ALA A 224 17.18 -2.44 6.75
CA ALA A 224 15.89 -2.72 7.36
C ALA A 224 15.09 -1.44 7.58
N ALA A 225 13.84 -1.45 7.13
CA ALA A 225 12.83 -0.44 7.36
C ALA A 225 11.86 -0.87 8.47
N PHE A 226 11.60 0.00 9.43
CA PHE A 226 10.68 -0.28 10.53
C PHE A 226 9.89 0.95 10.96
N THR A 227 8.71 0.72 11.52
CA THR A 227 7.87 1.77 12.11
C THR A 227 7.97 1.74 13.62
N THR A 228 8.06 0.56 14.25
CA THR A 228 8.21 0.42 15.70
C THR A 228 9.44 -0.41 16.08
N SER A 229 9.91 -0.18 17.29
CA SER A 229 10.99 -0.97 17.89
C SER A 229 10.53 -1.62 19.19
N ALA A 230 11.10 -2.80 19.52
CA ALA A 230 10.91 -3.44 20.82
C ALA A 230 11.29 -2.53 22.01
N GLN A 231 12.22 -1.57 21.79
CA GLN A 231 12.66 -0.61 22.80
C GLN A 231 11.79 0.66 22.87
N ASP A 232 10.78 0.81 22.01
CA ASP A 232 9.88 1.96 22.09
C ASP A 232 9.08 1.93 23.40
N THR A 233 8.96 3.09 24.04
CA THR A 233 7.96 3.30 25.10
C THR A 233 6.56 3.03 24.56
N ALA A 234 5.60 2.71 25.43
CA ALA A 234 4.22 2.46 25.01
C ALA A 234 3.64 3.63 24.18
N SER A 235 3.88 4.88 24.60
CA SER A 235 3.44 6.07 23.85
C SER A 235 4.08 6.18 22.46
N ASN A 236 5.39 5.92 22.34
CA ASN A 236 6.07 5.95 21.04
C ASN A 236 5.53 4.85 20.13
N ARG A 237 5.37 3.64 20.66
CA ARG A 237 4.83 2.50 19.91
C ARG A 237 3.43 2.76 19.37
N ILE A 238 2.54 3.35 20.18
CA ILE A 238 1.20 3.78 19.76
C ILE A 238 1.28 4.80 18.62
N SER A 239 2.10 5.84 18.79
CA SER A 239 2.21 6.92 17.80
C SER A 239 2.85 6.47 16.48
N ARG A 240 3.71 5.45 16.54
CA ARG A 240 4.51 5.00 15.39
C ARG A 240 3.96 3.77 14.68
N TYR A 241 3.00 3.05 15.27
CA TYR A 241 2.52 1.75 14.76
C TYR A 241 2.16 1.73 13.26
N TYR A 242 1.51 2.79 12.78
CA TYR A 242 1.16 3.00 11.37
C TYR A 242 1.69 4.35 10.89
N SER A 243 2.90 4.70 11.32
CA SER A 243 3.53 5.98 10.99
C SER A 243 3.75 6.13 9.48
N ASN A 244 3.72 7.37 8.98
CA ASN A 244 4.28 7.70 7.66
C ASN A 244 5.79 7.98 7.73
N ILE A 245 6.36 8.07 8.94
CA ILE A 245 7.80 8.16 9.17
C ILE A 245 8.31 6.74 9.37
N VAL A 246 9.09 6.28 8.40
CA VAL A 246 9.71 4.95 8.38
C VAL A 246 11.17 5.10 8.75
N HIS A 247 11.58 4.41 9.79
CA HIS A 247 12.95 4.42 10.26
C HIS A 247 13.78 3.38 9.54
N LEU A 248 15.07 3.65 9.43
CA LEU A 248 16.04 2.78 8.77
C LEU A 248 17.13 2.37 9.75
N THR A 249 17.60 1.13 9.59
CA THR A 249 18.74 0.58 10.30
C THR A 249 19.45 -0.45 9.42
N ASN A 250 20.71 -0.75 9.76
CA ASN A 250 21.47 -1.79 9.09
C ASN A 250 20.94 -3.18 9.49
N SER A 251 20.57 -4.01 8.52
CA SER A 251 20.26 -5.44 8.71
C SER A 251 21.44 -6.36 8.42
N SER A 252 22.54 -5.85 7.88
CA SER A 252 23.72 -6.62 7.51
C SER A 252 24.52 -7.12 8.71
N GLU A 253 24.85 -8.40 8.68
CA GLU A 253 25.89 -9.00 9.52
C GLU A 253 27.30 -8.78 8.97
N VAL A 254 27.44 -8.41 7.69
CA VAL A 254 28.70 -8.39 6.94
C VAL A 254 29.29 -6.98 6.79
N HIS A 255 28.44 -5.96 6.73
CA HIS A 255 28.86 -4.56 6.52
C HIS A 255 28.94 -3.78 7.84
N ASP A 256 30.13 -3.83 8.47
CA ASP A 256 30.43 -3.07 9.68
C ASP A 256 30.46 -1.55 9.41
N GLY A 257 29.82 -0.75 10.27
CA GLY A 257 29.70 0.71 10.11
C GLY A 257 28.64 1.21 9.13
N TYR A 258 27.95 0.34 8.37
CA TYR A 258 26.75 0.74 7.62
C TYR A 258 25.59 1.01 8.58
N LEU A 259 24.78 2.02 8.30
CA LEU A 259 23.70 2.48 9.19
C LEU A 259 22.29 2.34 8.59
N GLY A 260 22.15 1.71 7.42
CA GLY A 260 20.87 1.56 6.73
C GLY A 260 20.48 2.78 5.89
N ASN A 261 21.42 3.65 5.49
CA ASN A 261 21.07 4.79 4.62
C ASN A 261 20.75 4.34 3.20
N VAL A 262 19.71 4.94 2.62
CA VAL A 262 19.18 4.60 1.28
C VAL A 262 19.06 5.81 0.36
N ASP A 263 19.42 7.01 0.81
CA ASP A 263 19.33 8.22 -0.01
C ASP A 263 20.40 8.27 -1.10
N CYS A 264 20.07 8.87 -2.24
CA CYS A 264 21.01 8.99 -3.36
C CYS A 264 22.19 9.94 -3.10
N GLU A 265 22.21 10.70 -2.01
CA GLU A 265 23.30 11.64 -1.72
C GLU A 265 24.48 10.95 -1.00
N THR A 266 24.18 9.94 -0.18
CA THR A 266 25.16 9.23 0.64
C THR A 266 25.30 7.75 0.28
N THR A 267 24.33 7.17 -0.40
CA THR A 267 24.36 5.77 -0.84
C THR A 267 24.97 5.66 -2.23
N THR A 268 25.99 4.81 -2.37
CA THR A 268 26.57 4.44 -3.67
C THR A 268 26.02 3.07 -4.09
N VAL A 269 25.37 3.01 -5.25
CA VAL A 269 24.86 1.74 -5.83
C VAL A 269 26.02 0.75 -6.04
N GLY A 270 25.80 -0.49 -5.64
CA GLY A 270 26.80 -1.57 -5.65
C GLY A 270 27.64 -1.67 -4.37
N VAL A 271 27.40 -0.82 -3.35
CA VAL A 271 28.12 -0.81 -2.07
C VAL A 271 27.15 -1.08 -0.92
N ASN A 272 27.56 -1.86 0.08
CA ASN A 272 26.76 -2.19 1.28
C ASN A 272 25.32 -2.64 0.96
N GLY A 273 25.18 -3.60 0.04
CA GLY A 273 23.88 -4.14 -0.37
C GLY A 273 23.00 -3.18 -1.18
N ALA A 274 23.46 -1.97 -1.53
CA ALA A 274 22.68 -1.01 -2.29
C ALA A 274 22.52 -1.47 -3.74
N LEU A 275 21.29 -1.74 -4.15
CA LEU A 275 20.91 -2.05 -5.53
C LEU A 275 20.39 -0.79 -6.23
N ASP A 276 19.85 0.15 -5.47
CA ASP A 276 19.36 1.46 -5.91
C ASP A 276 19.47 2.47 -4.76
N CYS A 277 18.94 3.67 -4.97
CA CYS A 277 18.81 4.71 -3.96
C CYS A 277 17.48 5.46 -4.13
N LEU A 278 17.05 6.13 -3.05
CA LEU A 278 15.84 6.91 -2.99
C LEU A 278 16.11 8.42 -3.03
N SER A 279 15.21 9.11 -3.70
CA SER A 279 15.12 10.56 -3.79
C SER A 279 13.70 11.03 -3.46
N LYS A 280 13.55 12.33 -3.21
CA LYS A 280 12.24 12.94 -3.03
C LYS A 280 11.37 12.73 -4.28
N ASN A 281 10.10 12.41 -4.05
CA ASN A 281 9.06 12.10 -5.03
C ASN A 281 9.13 10.72 -5.68
N ASP A 282 10.12 9.89 -5.35
CA ASP A 282 10.14 8.49 -5.78
C ASP A 282 8.89 7.76 -5.27
N TYR A 283 8.38 6.86 -6.11
CA TYR A 283 7.31 5.95 -5.72
C TYR A 283 7.92 4.71 -5.08
N VAL A 284 7.38 4.29 -3.94
CA VAL A 284 7.93 3.17 -3.18
C VAL A 284 6.86 2.25 -2.63
N MET A 285 7.18 0.98 -2.56
CA MET A 285 6.49 0.01 -1.72
C MET A 285 7.43 -0.43 -0.59
N VAL A 286 6.87 -0.87 0.53
CA VAL A 286 7.65 -1.42 1.64
C VAL A 286 7.14 -2.81 1.94
N LEU A 287 8.01 -3.81 1.77
CA LEU A 287 7.67 -5.22 1.85
C LEU A 287 8.81 -5.97 2.59
N SER A 288 8.45 -6.91 3.45
CA SER A 288 9.38 -7.85 4.10
C SER A 288 9.79 -8.93 3.12
N THR A 289 11.11 -9.07 2.94
CA THR A 289 11.77 -10.09 2.12
C THR A 289 13.12 -10.46 2.74
N THR A 290 13.14 -10.66 4.06
CA THR A 290 14.35 -10.79 4.88
C THR A 290 15.12 -12.09 4.67
N SER A 291 14.58 -13.06 3.93
CA SER A 291 15.33 -14.22 3.47
C SER A 291 15.47 -14.31 1.96
N SER A 292 16.53 -15.00 1.52
CA SER A 292 16.80 -15.36 0.11
C SER A 292 15.69 -16.17 -0.57
N ALA A 293 14.68 -16.59 0.19
CA ALA A 293 13.38 -17.03 -0.29
C ALA A 293 12.29 -16.27 0.49
N HIS A 294 11.26 -15.75 -0.19
CA HIS A 294 10.11 -15.16 0.50
C HIS A 294 9.43 -16.22 1.38
N ASN A 295 9.48 -16.08 2.71
CA ASN A 295 9.03 -17.12 3.64
C ASN A 295 7.71 -16.75 4.36
N ALA A 296 7.19 -17.66 5.18
CA ALA A 296 5.94 -17.46 5.92
C ALA A 296 5.97 -16.28 6.92
N ALA A 297 7.13 -16.00 7.52
CA ALA A 297 7.31 -14.88 8.46
C ALA A 297 7.32 -13.54 7.73
N ASP A 298 8.04 -13.45 6.60
CA ASP A 298 8.04 -12.30 5.71
C ASP A 298 6.63 -11.98 5.20
N LEU A 299 5.94 -13.01 4.72
CA LEU A 299 4.56 -12.92 4.29
C LEU A 299 3.67 -12.40 5.43
N ALA A 300 3.83 -12.94 6.65
CA ALA A 300 3.04 -12.53 7.80
C ALA A 300 3.23 -11.05 8.18
N ALA A 301 4.44 -10.50 7.97
CA ALA A 301 4.79 -9.11 8.20
C ALA A 301 4.21 -8.14 7.14
N ASN A 302 4.03 -8.62 5.91
CA ASN A 302 3.49 -7.81 4.83
C ASN A 302 2.03 -7.41 5.04
N PRO A 303 1.59 -6.25 4.52
CA PRO A 303 0.18 -5.88 4.56
C PRO A 303 -0.67 -6.87 3.76
N VAL A 304 -1.95 -7.00 4.14
CA VAL A 304 -2.91 -7.79 3.35
C VAL A 304 -3.02 -7.24 1.93
N TYR A 305 -3.06 -5.90 1.83
CA TYR A 305 -3.13 -5.15 0.59
C TYR A 305 -2.01 -4.09 0.59
N PRO A 306 -0.90 -4.29 -0.13
CA PRO A 306 0.15 -3.29 -0.25
C PRO A 306 -0.33 -1.96 -0.82
N ASN A 307 0.32 -0.88 -0.41
CA ASN A 307 0.11 0.45 -0.93
C ASN A 307 1.35 0.91 -1.69
N LEU A 308 1.14 1.77 -2.70
CA LEU A 308 2.19 2.55 -3.33
C LEU A 308 2.26 3.93 -2.66
N TYR A 309 3.42 4.29 -2.12
CA TYR A 309 3.66 5.55 -1.42
C TYR A 309 4.56 6.47 -2.24
N GLN A 310 4.52 7.76 -1.94
CA GLN A 310 5.47 8.72 -2.49
C GLN A 310 6.39 9.26 -1.39
N VAL A 311 7.70 9.25 -1.65
CA VAL A 311 8.71 9.79 -0.73
C VAL A 311 8.59 11.32 -0.64
N LYS A 312 8.30 11.85 0.54
CA LYS A 312 8.20 13.29 0.80
C LYS A 312 9.51 13.89 1.31
N LYS A 313 10.25 13.14 2.11
CA LYS A 313 11.52 13.56 2.71
C LYS A 313 12.35 12.34 3.04
N ILE A 314 13.66 12.44 2.85
CA ILE A 314 14.64 11.51 3.41
C ILE A 314 15.57 12.35 4.27
N SER A 315 15.84 11.90 5.48
CA SER A 315 16.67 12.67 6.42
C SER A 315 17.28 11.81 7.50
N ARG A 316 18.29 12.37 8.15
CA ARG A 316 18.88 11.85 9.38
C ARG A 316 18.48 12.76 10.53
N GLU A 317 17.69 12.23 11.47
CA GLU A 317 17.12 13.00 12.59
C GLU A 317 17.49 12.39 13.94
N PRO A 318 17.48 13.16 15.03
CA PRO A 318 17.77 12.64 16.36
C PRO A 318 16.77 11.59 16.83
N LYS A 319 17.25 10.58 17.58
CA LYS A 319 16.42 9.53 18.19
C LYS A 319 15.61 10.02 19.40
N SER A 320 16.04 11.09 20.04
CA SER A 320 15.41 11.70 21.22
C SER A 320 15.39 13.22 21.12
N ASP A 321 14.45 13.83 21.83
CA ASP A 321 14.32 15.30 21.93
C ASP A 321 15.46 15.93 22.75
N ASP A 322 16.14 15.13 23.59
CA ASP A 322 17.29 15.53 24.41
C ASP A 322 18.63 15.48 23.65
N PHE A 323 18.59 15.51 22.32
CA PHE A 323 19.80 15.44 21.50
C PHE A 323 20.68 16.69 21.66
N ASP A 324 21.91 16.47 22.13
CA ASP A 324 22.94 17.49 22.16
C ASP A 324 23.80 17.41 20.87
N PRO A 325 23.70 18.36 19.94
CA PRO A 325 24.50 18.37 18.72
C PRO A 325 26.01 18.52 18.99
N ALA A 326 26.41 18.93 20.20
CA ALA A 326 27.81 19.10 20.56
C ALA A 326 28.51 17.78 20.93
N LEU A 327 27.77 16.68 21.15
CA LEU A 327 28.34 15.41 21.60
C LEU A 327 28.74 14.44 20.48
N GLU A 328 28.59 14.82 19.19
CA GLU A 328 28.96 14.01 18.00
C GLU A 328 28.66 12.50 18.11
N ASP A 329 27.58 12.14 18.79
CA ASP A 329 27.20 10.74 18.92
C ASP A 329 26.46 10.30 17.65
N SER A 330 27.17 9.59 16.76
CA SER A 330 26.59 9.07 15.52
C SER A 330 25.40 8.15 15.79
N ASP A 331 25.35 7.50 16.97
CA ASP A 331 24.28 6.62 17.41
C ASP A 331 23.07 7.38 17.94
N ALA A 332 23.19 8.68 18.20
CA ALA A 332 22.06 9.53 18.61
C ALA A 332 21.19 9.98 17.42
N LEU A 333 21.66 9.75 16.18
CA LEU A 333 20.92 10.05 14.95
C LEU A 333 20.36 8.76 14.31
N ARG A 334 19.27 8.90 13.55
CA ARG A 334 18.60 7.80 12.84
C ARG A 334 18.17 8.24 11.46
N TYR A 335 18.39 7.40 10.47
CA TYR A 335 17.89 7.60 9.11
C TYR A 335 16.39 7.33 9.08
N GLN A 336 15.66 8.17 8.35
CA GLN A 336 14.22 8.02 8.17
C GLN A 336 13.75 8.50 6.80
N VAL A 337 12.69 7.87 6.32
CA VAL A 337 11.96 8.22 5.11
C VAL A 337 10.55 8.62 5.51
N VAL A 338 10.13 9.82 5.13
CA VAL A 338 8.77 10.31 5.33
C VAL A 338 7.97 10.05 4.07
N LEU A 339 6.89 9.29 4.19
CA LEU A 339 5.94 8.96 3.14
C LEU A 339 4.76 9.95 3.13
N ASP A 340 4.05 9.98 2.00
CA ASP A 340 2.87 10.82 1.81
C ASP A 340 1.63 10.34 2.56
N TYR A 341 1.56 9.05 2.84
CA TYR A 341 0.57 8.43 3.71
C TYR A 341 1.22 7.59 4.81
N SER A 342 0.46 7.41 5.87
CA SER A 342 0.75 6.44 6.94
C SER A 342 0.76 5.01 6.41
N MET A 343 1.65 4.17 6.95
CA MET A 343 1.74 2.78 6.55
C MET A 343 0.54 1.97 7.06
N ASN A 344 0.20 0.90 6.33
CA ASN A 344 -0.90 -0.01 6.68
C ASN A 344 -0.44 -1.36 7.26
N THR A 345 0.86 -1.47 7.50
CA THR A 345 1.47 -2.54 8.28
C THR A 345 2.42 -1.93 9.30
N ASN A 346 2.66 -2.68 10.37
CA ASN A 346 3.66 -2.33 11.36
C ASN A 346 4.87 -3.24 11.18
N PHE A 347 5.97 -2.68 10.72
CA PHE A 347 7.25 -3.38 10.65
C PHE A 347 8.00 -3.16 11.96
N VAL A 348 8.39 -4.26 12.62
CA VAL A 348 9.00 -4.22 13.95
C VAL A 348 10.48 -4.56 13.87
N TRP A 349 11.29 -3.73 14.52
CA TRP A 349 12.70 -4.00 14.79
C TRP A 349 12.91 -4.47 16.24
N ALA A 350 13.27 -5.73 16.43
CA ALA A 350 13.81 -6.24 17.68
C ALA A 350 15.30 -5.89 17.77
N ASP A 351 15.75 -5.49 18.95
CA ASP A 351 17.10 -4.99 19.16
C ASP A 351 18.17 -6.10 18.97
N GLY A 352 19.29 -5.77 18.31
CA GLY A 352 20.31 -6.74 17.85
C GLY A 352 20.07 -7.18 16.40
N LYS A 353 21.14 -7.26 15.60
CA LYS A 353 21.07 -7.57 14.15
C LYS A 353 20.22 -8.81 13.85
N ALA A 354 19.42 -8.73 12.78
CA ALA A 354 18.84 -9.82 11.99
C ALA A 354 18.45 -11.08 12.79
N SER A 355 17.48 -10.95 13.69
CA SER A 355 16.86 -12.12 14.31
C SER A 355 15.75 -12.65 13.39
N ALA A 356 15.57 -13.97 13.30
CA ALA A 356 14.45 -14.62 12.59
C ALA A 356 13.04 -14.29 13.16
N THR A 357 12.97 -13.39 14.14
CA THR A 357 11.75 -12.81 14.71
C THR A 357 11.51 -11.36 14.28
N ASP A 358 12.46 -10.75 13.59
CA ASP A 358 12.32 -9.42 13.00
C ASP A 358 11.37 -9.46 11.82
N THR A 359 10.46 -8.51 11.84
CA THR A 359 9.45 -8.32 10.78
C THR A 359 9.72 -6.97 10.11
N SER A 360 10.99 -6.64 9.89
CA SER A 360 11.37 -5.40 9.21
C SER A 360 11.01 -5.48 7.72
N GLY A 361 10.61 -4.36 7.14
CA GLY A 361 10.42 -4.24 5.71
C GLY A 361 11.71 -3.83 4.98
N THR A 362 11.65 -3.87 3.65
CA THR A 362 12.65 -3.33 2.75
C THR A 362 11.94 -2.41 1.76
N PHE A 363 12.61 -1.32 1.35
CA PHE A 363 12.08 -0.43 0.33
C PHE A 363 12.25 -1.03 -1.07
N TYR A 364 11.18 -1.00 -1.85
CA TYR A 364 11.18 -1.23 -3.28
C TYR A 364 10.84 0.08 -3.96
N LYS A 365 11.72 0.55 -4.85
CA LYS A 365 11.46 1.70 -5.70
C LYS A 365 10.67 1.24 -6.91
N PHE A 366 9.55 1.91 -7.16
CA PHE A 366 8.77 1.72 -8.36
C PHE A 366 9.20 2.75 -9.40
N TYR A 367 9.66 2.24 -10.54
CA TYR A 367 9.88 3.04 -11.74
C TYR A 367 8.59 3.02 -12.56
N PRO A 368 7.79 4.11 -12.52
CA PRO A 368 6.53 4.13 -13.22
C PRO A 368 6.75 4.04 -14.73
N PRO A 369 5.79 3.48 -15.48
CA PRO A 369 5.89 3.45 -16.93
C PRO A 369 5.91 4.88 -17.47
N ALA A 370 6.47 5.07 -18.68
CA ALA A 370 6.44 6.37 -19.35
C ALA A 370 4.99 6.90 -19.44
N ALA A 371 4.79 8.21 -19.33
CA ALA A 371 3.46 8.84 -19.24
C ALA A 371 2.46 8.41 -20.34
N ALA A 372 2.94 8.08 -21.55
CA ALA A 372 2.11 7.57 -22.64
C ALA A 372 1.50 6.17 -22.37
N ASN A 373 2.00 5.45 -21.37
CA ASN A 373 1.52 4.15 -20.91
C ASN A 373 0.91 4.24 -19.49
N GLN A 374 0.56 5.46 -19.06
CA GLN A 374 -0.21 5.70 -17.84
C GLN A 374 -1.65 6.06 -18.22
N TYR A 375 -2.60 5.81 -17.33
CA TYR A 375 -4.00 6.19 -17.55
C TYR A 375 -4.44 7.24 -16.53
N GLU A 376 -4.88 8.41 -16.99
CA GLU A 376 -5.42 9.44 -16.10
C GLU A 376 -6.85 9.07 -15.70
N TYR A 377 -7.03 8.62 -14.47
CA TYR A 377 -8.31 8.14 -13.94
C TYR A 377 -9.22 9.29 -13.54
N ALA A 378 -8.65 10.30 -12.90
CA ALA A 378 -9.35 11.47 -12.39
C ALA A 378 -8.51 12.70 -12.64
N GLY A 379 -9.07 13.65 -13.38
CA GLY A 379 -8.54 14.98 -13.46
C GLY A 379 -8.61 15.67 -12.11
N GLU A 380 -7.54 16.35 -11.74
CA GLU A 380 -7.56 17.26 -10.60
C GLU A 380 -8.72 18.26 -10.78
N CYS A 381 -9.63 18.31 -9.79
CA CYS A 381 -10.88 19.07 -9.87
C CYS A 381 -11.74 18.76 -11.11
N SER A 382 -11.79 17.49 -11.53
CA SER A 382 -12.51 17.00 -12.72
C SER A 382 -12.13 17.74 -14.01
N HIS A 383 -10.91 18.30 -14.07
CA HIS A 383 -10.45 19.22 -15.12
C HIS A 383 -11.32 20.48 -15.29
N ARG A 384 -12.11 20.81 -14.27
CA ARG A 384 -13.16 21.84 -14.26
C ARG A 384 -13.00 22.83 -13.10
N GLY A 385 -11.85 22.83 -12.46
CA GLY A 385 -11.47 23.78 -11.43
C GLY A 385 -9.96 23.82 -11.23
N LEU A 386 -9.51 24.70 -10.33
CA LEU A 386 -8.12 24.79 -9.87
C LEU A 386 -8.01 24.16 -8.48
N CYS A 387 -7.09 23.23 -8.29
CA CYS A 387 -6.85 22.67 -6.96
C CYS A 387 -5.97 23.60 -6.13
N ASN A 388 -6.48 23.95 -4.96
CA ASN A 388 -5.71 24.65 -3.96
C ASN A 388 -4.86 23.63 -3.17
N THR A 389 -3.62 23.42 -3.62
CA THR A 389 -2.70 22.42 -3.06
C THR A 389 -2.36 22.59 -1.57
N LYS A 390 -2.66 23.76 -0.98
CA LYS A 390 -2.48 24.01 0.46
C LYS A 390 -3.63 23.50 1.30
N THR A 391 -4.84 23.52 0.77
CA THR A 391 -6.06 23.13 1.48
C THR A 391 -6.64 21.80 1.02
N GLY A 392 -6.24 21.33 -0.18
CA GLY A 392 -6.82 20.14 -0.81
C GLY A 392 -8.22 20.37 -1.38
N LEU A 393 -8.67 21.62 -1.53
CA LEU A 393 -10.00 21.98 -2.02
C LEU A 393 -9.95 22.47 -3.48
N CYS A 394 -11.00 22.19 -4.25
CA CYS A 394 -11.14 22.66 -5.62
C CYS A 394 -11.87 24.00 -5.72
N GLU A 395 -11.28 24.93 -6.46
CA GLU A 395 -11.89 26.19 -6.88
C GLU A 395 -12.51 25.98 -8.27
N CYS A 396 -13.81 25.68 -8.32
CA CYS A 396 -14.50 25.34 -9.57
C CYS A 396 -14.62 26.52 -10.54
N PHE A 397 -14.43 26.24 -11.82
CA PHE A 397 -14.70 27.20 -12.88
C PHE A 397 -16.20 27.50 -12.97
N PRO A 398 -16.60 28.68 -13.49
CA PRO A 398 -18.01 29.03 -13.63
C PRO A 398 -18.80 27.95 -14.39
N GLY A 399 -19.95 27.55 -13.83
CA GLY A 399 -20.81 26.51 -14.40
C GLY A 399 -20.58 25.11 -13.82
N TYR A 400 -19.59 24.93 -12.93
CA TYR A 400 -19.32 23.68 -12.24
C TYR A 400 -19.42 23.85 -10.71
N ALA A 401 -19.85 22.80 -10.02
CA ALA A 401 -19.98 22.74 -8.56
C ALA A 401 -19.62 21.33 -8.05
N SER A 402 -19.82 21.10 -6.74
CA SER A 402 -19.28 19.98 -5.95
C SER A 402 -17.81 20.13 -5.57
N ASP A 403 -17.38 19.42 -4.52
CA ASP A 403 -16.04 19.46 -3.94
C ASP A 403 -14.93 19.09 -4.94
N ASN A 404 -15.28 18.39 -6.02
CA ASN A 404 -14.37 18.02 -7.10
C ASN A 404 -14.71 18.68 -8.46
N CYS A 405 -15.63 19.65 -8.51
CA CYS A 405 -16.11 20.31 -9.73
C CYS A 405 -16.71 19.37 -10.79
N GLY A 406 -17.13 18.17 -10.38
CA GLY A 406 -17.68 17.16 -11.28
C GLY A 406 -19.13 17.44 -11.69
N GLU A 407 -19.87 18.22 -10.91
CA GLU A 407 -21.27 18.54 -11.19
C GLU A 407 -21.39 19.77 -12.09
N VAL A 408 -22.28 19.68 -13.08
CA VAL A 408 -22.64 20.83 -13.91
C VAL A 408 -23.77 21.57 -13.21
N CYS A 409 -23.57 22.86 -12.94
CA CYS A 409 -24.63 23.74 -12.46
C CYS A 409 -25.67 23.90 -13.56
N ASN A 410 -26.75 23.13 -13.50
CA ASN A 410 -27.88 23.32 -14.39
C ASN A 410 -28.59 24.61 -13.98
N THR A 411 -28.29 25.71 -14.67
CA THR A 411 -29.11 26.92 -14.59
C THR A 411 -30.34 26.68 -15.46
N SER A 412 -31.34 26.01 -14.92
CA SER A 412 -32.69 26.08 -15.49
C SER A 412 -33.16 27.54 -15.41
N MET A 413 -33.13 28.23 -16.54
CA MET A 413 -34.02 29.36 -16.84
C MET A 413 -35.27 28.84 -17.52
#